data_AF-A0AA95S401-F1
#
_entry.id   AF-A0AA95S401-F1
#
_cell.length_a   1.000
_cell.length_b   1.000
_cell.length_c   1.000
_cell.angle_alpha   90.00
_cell.angle_beta   90.00
_cell.angle_gamma   90.00
#
_symmetry.space_group_name_H-M   'P 1'
#
loop_
_entity.id
_entity.type
_entity.pdbx_description
1 polymer ?
#
loop_
_entity_poly.entity_id
_entity_poly.type
_entity_poly.pdbx_seq_one_letter_code
_entity_poly.pdbx_strand_id
1 'polypeptide(L)' 'MVSATFFAPFDKNVEPYIRIATGDYEELVLERGEIDALWAILGSMEQEIIHYQQWFGDKDLDEDEAENRSEE' A
#
# COMPACT_ATOMS: atom_id res chain seq x y z
N MET A 1 3.42 0.53 -9.77
CA MET A 1 3.98 1.78 -9.22
C MET A 1 3.53 1.82 -7.78
N VAL A 2 4.48 1.96 -6.85
CA VAL A 2 4.22 1.88 -5.42
C VAL A 2 4.10 3.30 -4.90
N SER A 3 2.89 3.72 -4.53
CA SER A 3 2.62 5.06 -4.00
C SER A 3 2.29 5.04 -2.49
N ALA A 4 2.42 3.88 -1.86
CA ALA A 4 2.28 3.69 -0.43
C ALA A 4 3.37 2.74 0.11
N THR A 5 3.60 2.74 1.42
CA THR A 5 4.51 1.78 2.09
C THR A 5 4.01 1.45 3.48
N PHE A 6 4.07 0.18 3.88
CA PHE A 6 3.79 -0.28 5.23
C PHE A 6 5.06 -0.42 6.07
N PHE A 7 5.05 0.18 7.27
CA PHE A 7 6.06 -0.08 8.30
C PHE A 7 5.57 -1.18 9.23
N ALA A 8 6.23 -2.34 9.13
CA ALA A 8 5.99 -3.54 9.93
C ALA A 8 7.06 -3.70 11.03
N PRO A 9 6.87 -3.17 12.25
CA PRO A 9 7.86 -3.32 13.31
C PRO A 9 7.95 -4.77 13.80
N PHE A 10 9.15 -5.20 14.18
CA PHE A 10 9.32 -6.52 14.79
C PHE A 10 8.58 -6.63 16.14
N ASP A 11 8.66 -5.59 16.97
CA ASP A 11 7.94 -5.52 18.24
C ASP A 11 6.50 -5.03 18.01
N LYS A 12 5.51 -5.85 18.36
CA LYS A 12 4.08 -5.54 18.26
C LYS A 12 3.60 -4.40 19.17
N ASN A 13 4.43 -3.97 20.14
CA ASN A 13 4.14 -2.81 20.97
C ASN A 13 4.55 -1.48 20.31
N VAL A 14 5.29 -1.54 19.19
CA VAL A 14 5.58 -0.36 18.37
C VAL A 14 4.44 -0.15 17.40
N GLU A 15 3.94 1.08 17.32
CA GLU A 15 2.84 1.44 16.43
C GLU A 15 3.25 1.26 14.95
N PRO A 16 2.54 0.41 14.19
CA PRO A 16 2.74 0.29 12.75
C PRO A 16 2.04 1.46 12.03
N TYR A 17 2.46 1.77 10.80
CA TYR A 17 1.81 2.82 10.02
C TYR A 17 2.00 2.60 8.52
N ILE A 18 1.07 3.14 7.74
CA ILE A 18 1.14 3.22 6.28
C ILE A 18 1.48 4.67 5.91
N ARG A 19 2.38 4.87 4.96
CA ARG A 19 2.68 6.17 4.35
C ARG A 19 2.22 6.19 2.92
N ILE A 20 1.82 7.36 2.42
CA ILE A 20 1.44 7.59 1.03
C ILE A 20 2.36 8.67 0.46
N ALA A 21 2.92 8.44 -0.73
CA ALA A 21 3.77 9.37 -1.45
C ALA A 21 2.89 10.41 -2.18
N THR A 22 2.36 11.38 -1.45
CA THR A 22 1.49 12.42 -2.03
C THR A 22 2.20 13.32 -3.05
N GLY A 23 3.53 13.34 -3.05
CA GLY A 23 4.33 14.06 -4.05
C GLY A 23 4.20 13.50 -5.47
N ASP A 24 3.87 12.21 -5.61
CA ASP A 24 3.75 11.54 -6.90
C ASP A 24 2.41 11.82 -7.58
N TYR A 25 1.45 12.40 -6.86
CA TYR A 25 0.10 12.63 -7.35
C TYR A 25 0.05 13.51 -8.58
N GLU A 26 0.79 14.63 -8.60
CA GLU A 26 0.78 15.54 -9.75
C GLU A 26 1.34 14.87 -11.02
N GLU A 27 2.41 14.09 -10.88
CA GLU A 27 2.99 13.31 -11.98
C GLU A 27 2.01 12.24 -12.48
N LEU A 28 1.32 11.56 -11.56
CA LEU A 28 0.30 10.57 -11.89
C LEU A 28 -0.89 11.15 -12.65
N VAL A 29 -1.36 12.32 -12.24
CA VAL A 29 -2.43 13.04 -12.93
C VAL A 29 -1.99 13.39 -14.35
N LEU A 30 -0.73 13.83 -14.53
CA LEU A 30 -0.19 14.14 -15.86
C LEU A 30 -0.07 12.91 -16.76
N GLU A 31 0.31 11.76 -16.20
CA GLU A 31 0.48 10.51 -16.96
C GLU A 31 -0.84 9.82 -17.31
N ARG A 32 -1.80 9.79 -16.38
CA ARG A 32 -2.95 8.87 -16.42
C ARG A 32 -4.30 9.56 -16.28
N GLY A 33 -4.31 10.84 -15.94
CA GLY A 33 -5.53 11.57 -15.58
C GLY A 33 -5.92 11.37 -14.11
N GLU A 34 -6.81 12.23 -13.64
CA GLU A 34 -7.13 12.38 -12.22
C GLU A 34 -7.71 11.13 -11.57
N ILE A 35 -8.67 10.49 -12.22
CA ILE A 35 -9.36 9.31 -11.66
C ILE A 35 -8.41 8.12 -11.57
N ASP A 36 -7.62 7.88 -12.61
CA ASP A 36 -6.68 6.76 -12.63
C ASP A 36 -5.51 6.98 -11.65
N ALA A 37 -5.09 8.24 -11.46
CA ALA A 37 -4.14 8.60 -10.41
C ALA A 37 -4.67 8.27 -9.01
N LEU A 38 -5.93 8.59 -8.73
CA LEU A 38 -6.57 8.26 -7.45
C LEU A 38 -6.69 6.75 -7.25
N TRP A 39 -7.09 5.99 -8.28
CA TRP A 39 -7.16 4.53 -8.20
C TRP A 39 -5.80 3.90 -7.97
N ALA A 40 -4.74 4.41 -8.61
CA ALA A 40 -3.38 3.92 -8.38
C ALA A 40 -2.93 4.12 -6.94
N ILE A 41 -3.25 5.27 -6.33
CA ILE A 41 -2.96 5.54 -4.92
C ILE A 41 -3.78 4.64 -4.01
N LEU A 42 -5.07 4.48 -4.29
CA LEU A 42 -5.95 3.65 -3.48
C LEU A 42 -5.55 2.17 -3.51
N GLY A 43 -5.20 1.64 -4.70
CA GLY A 43 -4.71 0.27 -4.84
C GLY A 43 -3.39 0.04 -4.10
N SER A 44 -2.46 1.01 -4.14
CA SER A 44 -1.25 0.94 -3.31
C SER A 44 -1.61 0.90 -1.82
N MET A 45 -2.55 1.72 -1.35
CA MET A 45 -2.99 1.68 0.05
C MET A 45 -3.61 0.34 0.45
N GLU A 46 -4.36 -0.30 -0.45
CA GLU A 46 -4.99 -1.60 -0.22
C GLU A 46 -3.95 -2.72 -0.03
N GLN A 47 -2.92 -2.77 -0.89
CA GLN A 47 -1.79 -3.68 -0.75
C GLN A 47 -1.13 -3.56 0.64
N GLU A 48 -0.90 -2.33 1.09
CA GLU A 48 -0.32 -2.07 2.42
C GLU A 48 -1.25 -2.48 3.59
N ILE A 49 -2.58 -2.40 3.40
CA ILE A 49 -3.54 -2.92 4.39
C ILE A 49 -3.47 -4.45 4.46
N ILE A 50 -3.27 -5.13 3.34
CA ILE A 50 -3.08 -6.59 3.32
C ILE A 50 -1.77 -6.97 4.02
N HIS A 51 -0.69 -6.24 3.79
CA HIS A 51 0.56 -6.42 4.55
C HIS A 51 0.37 -6.20 6.05
N TYR A 52 -0.43 -5.20 6.46
CA TYR A 52 -0.79 -5.04 7.86
C TYR A 52 -1.53 -6.28 8.41
N GLN A 53 -2.47 -6.86 7.66
CA GLN A 53 -3.17 -8.07 8.07
C GLN A 53 -2.23 -9.28 8.19
N GLN A 54 -1.30 -9.46 7.23
CA GLN A 54 -0.28 -10.51 7.26
C GLN A 54 0.62 -10.34 8.49
N TRP A 55 1.15 -9.13 8.70
CA TRP A 55 1.95 -8.80 9.86
C TRP A 55 1.19 -9.07 11.16
N PHE A 56 -0.03 -8.55 11.31
CA PHE A 56 -0.84 -8.74 12.51
C PHE A 56 -1.10 -10.22 12.81
N GLY A 57 -1.22 -11.06 11.78
CA GLY A 57 -1.41 -12.50 11.87
C GLY A 57 -0.13 -13.32 12.01
N ASP A 58 1.03 -12.70 12.26
CA ASP A 58 2.36 -13.35 12.32
C ASP A 58 2.70 -14.17 11.07
N LYS A 59 2.20 -13.74 9.92
CA LYS A 59 2.58 -14.28 8.61
C LYS A 59 3.75 -13.48 8.04
N ASP A 60 4.50 -14.12 7.16
CA ASP A 60 5.44 -13.41 6.29
C ASP A 60 4.69 -12.45 5.37
N LEU A 61 5.32 -11.33 5.05
CA LEU A 61 4.78 -10.39 4.07
C LEU A 61 4.95 -10.99 2.68
N ASP A 62 3.84 -11.23 2.00
CA ASP A 62 3.78 -11.81 0.67
C ASP A 62 3.19 -10.78 -0.29
N GLU A 63 4.05 -10.27 -1.18
CA GLU A 63 3.73 -9.26 -2.18
C GLU A 63 2.76 -9.80 -3.24
N ASP A 64 2.94 -11.05 -3.68
CA ASP A 64 2.10 -11.66 -4.70
C ASP A 64 0.67 -11.87 -4.15
N GLU A 65 0.54 -12.28 -2.89
CA GLU A 65 -0.77 -12.38 -2.23
C GLU A 65 -1.42 -10.99 -2.08
N ALA A 66 -0.64 -9.97 -1.71
CA ALA A 66 -1.14 -8.63 -1.49
C ALA A 66 -1.60 -7.97 -2.79
N GLU A 67 -0.85 -8.13 -3.88
CA GLU A 67 -1.27 -7.65 -5.21
C GLU A 67 -2.55 -8.35 -5.68
N ASN A 68 -2.59 -9.69 -5.68
CA ASN A 68 -3.76 -10.42 -6.17
C ASN A 68 -5.04 -10.08 -5.40
N ARG A 69 -4.95 -9.93 -4.06
CA ARG A 69 -6.11 -9.58 -3.23
C ARG A 69 -6.57 -8.14 -3.38
N SER A 70 -5.70 -7.25 -3.86
CA SER A 70 -6.06 -5.85 -4.17
C SER A 70 -6.69 -5.68 -5.56
N GLU A 71 -6.64 -6.71 -6.40
CA GLU A 71 -7.21 -6.72 -7.76
C GLU A 71 -8.58 -7.45 -7.85
N GLU A 72 -9.06 -8.07 -6.77
CA GLU A 72 -10.36 -8.79 -6.66
C GLU A 72 -11.57 -7.87 -6.38
#